data_AF-A0A536AVA0-F1
#
_entry.id   AF-A0A536AVA0-F1
#
_cell.length_a   1.000
_cell.length_b   1.000
_cell.length_c   1.000
_cell.angle_alpha   90.00
_cell.angle_beta   90.00
_cell.angle_gamma   90.00
#
_symmetry.space_group_name_H-M   'P 1'
#
loop_
_entity.id
_entity.type
_entity.pdbx_description
1 polymer ?
#
loop_
_entity_poly.entity_id
_entity_poly.type
_entity_poly.pdbx_seq_one_letter_code
_entity_poly.pdbx_strand_id
1 'polypeptide(L)'
;MVSALADLARLRSDGAGLYGSGDRLFSYAIYGRDSVTAGESLLYLRPDVTRDVILTLARLQGTVDAPVGPHSNEEERGKIHHEHRTLYVDGRRIPPASERLLRQLAGQWGGDETSLTYYGSVDATP
;
A
#
# COMPACT_ATOMS: atom_id res chain seq x y z
N MET A 1 -24.67 -16.25 -2.36
CA MET A 1 -23.31 -16.57 -2.84
C MET A 1 -22.64 -15.25 -3.19
N VAL A 2 -21.62 -14.84 -2.46
CA VAL A 2 -20.88 -13.62 -2.80
C VAL A 2 -19.93 -13.98 -3.94
N SER A 3 -19.99 -13.22 -5.03
CA SER A 3 -19.14 -13.44 -6.21
C SER A 3 -17.77 -12.80 -5.99
N ALA A 4 -16.71 -13.33 -6.61
CA ALA A 4 -15.36 -12.76 -6.59
C ALA A 4 -15.33 -11.28 -7.00
N LEU A 5 -16.27 -10.84 -7.86
CA LEU A 5 -16.40 -9.44 -8.25
C LEU A 5 -16.91 -8.53 -7.12
N ALA A 6 -17.77 -9.07 -6.24
CA ALA A 6 -18.25 -8.34 -5.07
C ALA A 6 -17.17 -8.23 -3.98
N ASP A 7 -16.28 -9.23 -3.88
CA ASP A 7 -15.11 -9.15 -3.01
C ASP A 7 -14.08 -8.15 -3.54
N LEU A 8 -13.83 -8.15 -4.85
CA LEU A 8 -12.97 -7.17 -5.51
C LEU A 8 -13.43 -5.72 -5.26
N ALA A 9 -14.75 -5.47 -5.31
CA ALA A 9 -15.30 -4.15 -5.04
C ALA A 9 -15.01 -3.63 -3.62
N ARG A 10 -14.80 -4.53 -2.64
CA ARG A 10 -14.45 -4.16 -1.26
C ARG A 10 -12.97 -3.82 -1.09
N LEU A 11 -12.12 -4.30 -1.99
CA LEU A 11 -10.68 -4.05 -1.97
C LEU A 11 -10.28 -2.86 -2.84
N ARG A 12 -11.20 -2.34 -3.66
CA ARG A 12 -10.95 -1.21 -4.54
C ARG A 12 -10.69 0.06 -3.74
N SER A 13 -9.64 0.77 -4.13
CA SER A 13 -9.43 2.18 -3.79
C SER A 13 -9.68 3.03 -5.03
N ASP A 14 -10.42 4.13 -4.89
CA ASP A 14 -10.69 5.01 -6.02
C ASP A 14 -9.41 5.77 -6.42
N GLY A 15 -8.76 5.29 -7.49
CA GLY A 15 -7.53 5.89 -8.03
C GLY A 15 -6.23 5.41 -7.38
N ALA A 16 -6.29 4.53 -6.37
CA ALA A 16 -5.10 3.85 -5.81
C ALA A 16 -4.99 2.35 -6.19
N GLY A 17 -5.97 1.81 -6.91
CA GLY A 17 -6.01 0.42 -7.36
C GLY A 17 -6.67 -0.49 -6.33
N LEU A 18 -5.86 -1.20 -5.52
CA LEU A 18 -6.32 -2.20 -4.56
C LEU A 18 -5.59 -2.08 -3.22
N TYR A 19 -6.32 -2.27 -2.12
CA TYR A 19 -5.70 -2.56 -0.83
C TYR A 19 -5.22 -4.01 -0.78
N GLY A 20 -4.17 -4.27 0.01
CA GLY A 20 -3.60 -5.61 0.14
C GLY A 20 -4.60 -6.65 0.67
N SER A 21 -5.50 -6.27 1.57
CA SER A 21 -6.55 -7.16 2.07
C SER A 21 -7.68 -6.38 2.77
N GLY A 22 -8.84 -7.03 2.93
CA GLY A 22 -9.96 -6.52 3.72
C GLY A 22 -9.83 -6.79 5.22
N ASP A 23 -8.79 -7.51 5.65
CA ASP A 23 -8.51 -7.79 7.06
C ASP A 23 -7.99 -6.54 7.79
N ARG A 24 -8.24 -6.47 9.09
CA ARG A 24 -7.88 -5.35 9.98
C ARG A 24 -6.38 -4.99 9.94
N LEU A 25 -5.49 -5.97 9.77
CA LEU A 25 -4.04 -5.73 9.80
C LEU A 25 -3.50 -5.13 8.50
N PHE A 26 -4.13 -5.46 7.38
CA PHE A 26 -3.63 -5.20 6.03
C PHE A 26 -4.53 -4.25 5.23
N SER A 27 -5.71 -3.93 5.76
CA SER A 27 -6.62 -2.93 5.19
C SER A 27 -5.99 -1.54 5.19
N TYR A 28 -6.35 -0.77 4.18
CA TYR A 28 -5.84 0.60 3.94
C TYR A 28 -4.32 0.67 3.73
N ALA A 29 -3.68 -0.46 3.43
CA ALA A 29 -2.29 -0.55 3.01
C ALA A 29 -2.20 -0.93 1.53
N ILE A 30 -1.23 -0.34 0.84
CA ILE A 30 -0.88 -0.67 -0.53
C ILE A 30 0.47 -1.37 -0.50
N TYR A 31 0.48 -2.63 -0.94
CA TYR A 31 1.69 -3.43 -1.03
C TYR A 31 2.13 -3.50 -2.48
N GLY A 32 3.37 -3.08 -2.78
CA GLY A 32 3.85 -2.96 -4.15
C GLY A 32 3.77 -4.28 -4.92
N ARG A 33 4.33 -5.36 -4.32
CA ARG A 33 4.33 -6.71 -4.91
C ARG A 33 2.90 -7.22 -5.15
N ASP A 34 2.07 -7.17 -4.12
CA ASP A 34 0.72 -7.73 -4.17
C ASP A 34 -0.16 -6.97 -5.18
N SER A 35 0.05 -5.65 -5.30
CA SER A 35 -0.63 -4.81 -6.30
C SER A 35 -0.24 -5.20 -7.72
N VAL A 36 1.05 -5.46 -7.99
CA VAL A 36 1.50 -5.94 -9.32
C VAL A 36 0.85 -7.28 -9.66
N THR A 37 0.92 -8.26 -8.76
CA THR A 37 0.33 -9.60 -8.98
C THR A 37 -1.18 -9.54 -9.21
N ALA A 38 -1.89 -8.73 -8.43
CA ALA A 38 -3.32 -8.52 -8.62
C ALA A 38 -3.62 -7.79 -9.94
N GLY A 39 -2.83 -6.75 -10.27
CA GLY A 39 -2.96 -6.00 -11.51
C GLY A 39 -2.76 -6.85 -12.77
N GLU A 40 -1.78 -7.75 -12.77
CA GLU A 40 -1.56 -8.72 -13.85
C GLU A 40 -2.74 -9.68 -14.00
N SER A 41 -3.22 -10.23 -12.88
CA SER A 41 -4.37 -11.15 -12.85
C SER A 41 -5.67 -10.50 -13.34
N LEU A 42 -5.82 -9.20 -13.12
CA LEU A 42 -7.02 -8.44 -13.48
C LEU A 42 -6.93 -7.76 -14.85
N LEU A 43 -5.77 -7.76 -15.53
CA LEU A 43 -5.54 -6.97 -16.73
C LEU A 43 -6.64 -7.11 -17.80
N TYR A 44 -7.09 -8.33 -18.06
CA TYR A 44 -8.10 -8.61 -19.08
C TYR A 44 -9.56 -8.46 -18.58
N LEU A 45 -9.76 -8.48 -17.27
CA LEU A 45 -11.10 -8.42 -16.66
C LEU A 45 -11.47 -7.01 -16.21
N ARG A 46 -10.51 -6.28 -15.65
CA ARG A 46 -10.63 -4.95 -15.03
C ARG A 46 -9.38 -4.11 -15.34
N PRO A 47 -9.15 -3.75 -16.62
CA PRO A 47 -7.99 -2.96 -17.02
C PRO A 47 -7.94 -1.59 -16.35
N ASP A 48 -9.08 -1.06 -15.89
CA ASP A 48 -9.15 0.16 -15.10
C ASP A 48 -8.41 0.02 -13.76
N VAL A 49 -8.55 -1.13 -13.08
CA VAL A 49 -7.84 -1.41 -11.83
C VAL A 49 -6.34 -1.53 -12.08
N THR A 50 -5.93 -2.23 -13.14
CA THR A 50 -4.51 -2.37 -13.50
C THR A 50 -3.87 -1.02 -13.83
N ARG A 51 -4.61 -0.13 -14.51
CA ARG A 51 -4.16 1.25 -14.75
C ARG A 51 -3.93 2.00 -13.44
N ASP A 52 -4.89 1.95 -12.52
CA ASP A 52 -4.79 2.63 -11.23
C ASP A 52 -3.60 2.08 -10.41
N VAL A 53 -3.36 0.77 -10.45
CA VAL A 53 -2.16 0.15 -9.85
C VAL A 53 -0.89 0.76 -10.44
N ILE A 54 -0.73 0.77 -11.77
CA ILE A 54 0.48 1.32 -12.43
C ILE A 54 0.71 2.77 -12.02
N LEU A 55 -0.34 3.60 -12.07
CA LEU A 55 -0.24 5.01 -11.70
C LEU A 55 0.14 5.20 -10.22
N THR A 56 -0.37 4.34 -9.35
CA THR A 56 -0.07 4.37 -7.91
C THR A 56 1.36 3.96 -7.63
N LEU A 57 1.83 2.87 -8.23
CA LEU A 57 3.22 2.41 -8.08
C LEU A 57 4.21 3.46 -8.61
N ALA A 58 3.88 4.11 -9.74
CA ALA A 58 4.71 5.19 -10.29
C ALA A 58 4.74 6.43 -9.37
N ARG A 59 3.61 6.81 -8.76
CA ARG A 59 3.54 7.93 -7.80
C ARG A 59 4.32 7.67 -6.52
N LEU A 60 4.39 6.41 -6.10
CA LEU A 60 5.06 5.95 -4.88
C LEU A 60 6.44 5.35 -5.17
N GLN A 61 7.01 5.61 -6.35
CA GLN A 61 8.36 5.18 -6.68
C GLN A 61 9.37 6.06 -5.94
N GLY A 62 10.41 5.45 -5.39
CA GLY A 62 11.47 6.16 -4.69
C GLY A 62 12.18 7.16 -5.60
N THR A 63 12.47 8.34 -5.06
CA THR A 63 13.07 9.47 -5.80
C THR A 63 14.37 9.96 -5.15
N VAL A 64 14.64 9.54 -3.92
CA VAL A 64 15.86 9.83 -3.16
C VAL A 64 16.46 8.54 -2.60
N ASP A 65 17.67 8.64 -2.06
CA ASP A 65 18.31 7.53 -1.35
C ASP A 65 18.30 7.84 0.15
N ALA A 66 17.80 6.91 0.95
CA ALA A 66 17.76 6.99 2.40
C ALA A 66 18.69 5.93 3.01
N PRO A 67 19.23 6.16 4.23
CA PRO A 67 20.09 5.18 4.88
C PRO A 67 19.34 3.87 5.17
N VAL A 68 20.06 2.75 5.27
CA VAL A 68 19.48 1.48 5.70
C VAL A 68 19.40 1.41 7.22
N GLY A 69 18.29 0.93 7.78
CA GLY A 69 18.17 0.61 9.19
C GLY A 69 17.01 1.31 9.93
N PRO A 70 17.02 1.26 11.28
CA PRO A 70 15.91 1.74 12.10
C PRO A 70 15.57 3.21 11.86
N HIS A 71 14.28 3.53 11.88
CA HIS A 71 13.74 4.87 11.68
C HIS A 71 14.01 5.44 10.28
N SER A 72 14.44 4.62 9.33
CA SER A 72 14.57 4.98 7.93
C SER A 72 13.52 4.26 7.09
N ASN A 73 13.07 4.93 6.04
CA ASN A 73 12.17 4.32 5.06
C ASN A 73 12.89 3.43 4.03
N GLU A 74 14.23 3.43 4.07
CA GLU A 74 15.11 2.67 3.16
C GLU A 74 14.81 2.93 1.67
N GLU A 75 14.39 4.15 1.36
CA GLU A 75 14.12 4.59 0.00
C GLU A 75 15.37 4.51 -0.88
N GLU A 76 15.15 4.12 -2.12
CA GLU A 76 16.17 4.09 -3.17
C GLU A 76 15.54 4.57 -4.48
N ARG A 77 16.29 5.33 -5.27
CA ARG A 77 15.82 5.85 -6.55
C ARG A 77 15.34 4.74 -7.48
N GLY A 78 14.10 4.86 -7.94
CA GLY A 78 13.47 3.91 -8.86
C GLY A 78 12.84 2.69 -8.19
N LYS A 79 13.04 2.50 -6.88
CA LYS A 79 12.49 1.36 -6.13
C LYS A 79 10.99 1.52 -5.93
N ILE A 80 10.26 0.42 -6.07
CA ILE A 80 8.84 0.36 -5.70
C ILE A 80 8.74 0.06 -4.20
N HIS A 81 7.89 0.80 -3.50
CA HIS A 81 7.65 0.60 -2.08
C HIS A 81 7.23 -0.83 -1.76
N HIS A 82 7.63 -1.30 -0.59
CA HIS A 82 7.10 -2.52 0.00
C HIS A 82 5.68 -2.27 0.49
N GLU A 83 5.49 -1.22 1.30
CA GLU A 83 4.22 -0.91 1.96
C GLU A 83 3.99 0.59 2.05
N HIS A 84 2.80 1.03 1.66
CA HIS A 84 2.33 2.40 1.81
C HIS A 84 1.04 2.44 2.63
N ARG A 85 0.97 3.38 3.57
CA ARG A 85 -0.22 3.68 4.40
C ARG A 85 -0.41 5.18 4.53
N THR A 86 -1.66 5.60 4.64
CA THR A 86 -2.05 7.00 4.84
C THR A 86 -3.24 7.11 5.78
N LEU A 87 -3.30 8.20 6.55
CA LEU A 87 -4.38 8.49 7.49
C LEU A 87 -5.72 8.76 6.79
N TYR A 88 -5.67 9.19 5.53
CA TYR A 88 -6.85 9.52 4.73
C TYR A 88 -6.86 8.76 3.42
N VAL A 89 -7.96 8.07 3.17
CA VAL A 89 -8.18 7.22 2.00
C VAL A 89 -9.53 7.60 1.41
N ASP A 90 -9.55 7.93 0.11
CA ASP A 90 -10.75 8.40 -0.61
C ASP A 90 -11.45 9.57 0.12
N GLY A 91 -10.67 10.48 0.70
CA GLY A 91 -11.15 11.64 1.46
C GLY A 91 -11.72 11.31 2.85
N ARG A 92 -11.63 10.04 3.29
CA ARG A 92 -12.13 9.58 4.60
C ARG A 92 -10.98 9.18 5.50
N ARG A 93 -11.09 9.50 6.78
CA ARG A 93 -10.12 9.05 7.79
C ARG A 93 -10.24 7.54 8.00
N ILE A 94 -9.11 6.85 8.08
CA ILE A 94 -9.07 5.40 8.37
C ILE A 94 -9.57 5.09 9.80
N PRO A 95 -10.03 3.85 10.08
CA PRO A 95 -10.47 3.47 11.41
C PRO A 95 -9.35 3.59 12.47
N PRO A 96 -9.68 3.83 13.76
CA PRO A 96 -8.68 4.01 14.82
C PRO A 96 -7.70 2.84 14.99
N ALA A 97 -8.11 1.61 14.66
CA ALA A 97 -7.22 0.45 14.71
C ALA A 97 -6.11 0.53 13.65
N SER A 98 -6.46 0.91 12.42
CA SER A 98 -5.52 1.09 11.31
C SER A 98 -4.62 2.31 11.55
N GLU A 99 -5.15 3.39 12.16
CA GLU A 99 -4.33 4.55 12.55
C GLU A 99 -3.27 4.20 13.60
N ARG A 100 -3.60 3.38 14.61
CA ARG A 100 -2.60 2.91 15.59
C ARG A 100 -1.48 2.14 14.92
N LEU A 101 -1.83 1.27 13.96
CA LEU A 101 -0.85 0.49 13.21
C LEU A 101 0.02 1.38 12.32
N LEU A 102 -0.58 2.35 11.61
CA LEU A 102 0.17 3.37 10.86
C LEU A 102 1.19 4.06 11.74
N ARG A 103 0.77 4.61 12.90
CA ARG A 103 1.68 5.34 13.81
C ARG A 103 2.79 4.45 14.37
N GLN A 104 2.47 3.19 14.70
CA GLN A 104 3.45 2.22 15.17
C GLN A 104 4.52 1.96 14.10
N LEU A 105 4.11 1.66 12.86
CA LEU A 105 5.04 1.37 11.77
C LEU A 105 5.81 2.62 11.34
N ALA A 106 5.17 3.79 11.30
CA ALA A 106 5.82 5.07 11.01
C ALA A 106 6.99 5.36 11.96
N GLY A 107 6.81 5.09 13.26
CA GLY A 107 7.88 5.23 14.26
C GLY A 107 9.04 4.27 14.06
N GLN A 108 8.83 3.11 13.41
CA GLN A 108 9.86 2.10 13.15
C GLN A 108 10.58 2.29 11.81
N TRP A 109 9.84 2.69 10.78
CA TRP A 109 10.23 2.63 9.38
C TRP A 109 10.31 4.01 8.71
N GLY A 110 10.47 5.09 9.47
CA GLY A 110 10.73 6.42 8.91
C GLY A 110 9.52 7.04 8.18
N GLY A 111 8.35 7.01 8.81
CA GLY A 111 7.16 7.75 8.39
C GLY A 111 6.86 8.97 9.26
N ASP A 112 5.67 9.53 9.12
CA ASP A 112 5.16 10.64 9.93
C ASP A 112 3.79 10.30 10.58
N GLU A 113 3.15 11.29 11.20
CA GLU A 113 1.86 11.10 11.88
C GLU A 113 0.69 10.75 10.95
N THR A 114 0.86 11.00 9.65
CA THR A 114 -0.17 10.95 8.62
C THR A 114 0.11 9.93 7.53
N SER A 115 1.36 9.53 7.34
CA SER A 115 1.75 8.66 6.24
C SER A 115 2.99 7.83 6.55
N LEU A 116 3.08 6.69 5.86
CA LEU A 116 4.25 5.82 5.84
C LEU A 116 4.40 5.27 4.42
N THR A 117 5.60 5.36 3.88
CA THR A 117 5.99 4.65 2.65
C THR A 117 7.32 3.98 2.93
N TYR A 118 7.31 2.66 3.13
CA TYR A 118 8.49 1.88 3.43
C TYR A 118 8.94 1.11 2.19
N TYR A 119 10.24 1.16 1.89
CA TYR A 119 10.86 0.52 0.72
C TYR A 119 11.74 -0.66 1.09
N GLY A 120 12.09 -0.83 2.36
CA GLY A 120 12.89 -1.96 2.81
C GLY A 120 12.13 -3.28 2.69
N SER A 121 12.87 -4.38 2.65
CA SER A 121 12.33 -5.73 2.71
C SER A 121 12.53 -6.28 4.11
N VAL A 122 11.68 -5.91 5.06
CA VAL A 122 11.58 -6.72 6.28
C VAL A 122 10.73 -7.92 5.90
N ASP A 123 11.39 -9.03 5.58
CA ASP A 123 10.77 -10.33 5.38
C ASP A 123 10.34 -10.88 6.76
N ALA A 124 9.48 -10.14 7.47
CA ALA A 124 8.86 -10.56 8.71
C ALA A 124 7.41 -10.89 8.39
N THR A 125 7.21 -12.01 7.70
CA THR A 125 6.04 -12.82 8.04
C THR A 125 6.32 -13.34 9.46
N PRO A 126 5.51 -13.00 10.48
CA PRO A 126 5.67 -13.61 11.80
C PRO A 126 5.51 -15.13 11.74
#